data_AF-A0A8J3BB80-F1
#
_entry.id   AF-A0A8J3BB80-F1
#
_cell.length_a   1.000
_cell.length_b   1.000
_cell.length_c   1.000
_cell.angle_alpha   90.00
_cell.angle_beta   90.00
_cell.angle_gamma   90.00
#
_symmetry.space_group_name_H-M   'P 1'
#
loop_
_entity.id
_entity.type
_entity.pdbx_description
1 polymer ?
#
loop_
_entity_poly.entity_id
_entity_poly.type
_entity_poly.pdbx_seq_one_letter_code
_entity_poly.pdbx_strand_id
1 'polypeptide(L)'
;MRQLAALALAAAGCLAAVPAPAAAAATPGAGTGVLGSRTGIAASRAGTTVTVAGTVTRYAPAAGRYVAWSGVGVTILTRSRPTAPWRALTRVRTDAAGRVPARSWHFSRTTYLRLEVLPTDGVWGSAAARRV
;
A
#
# COMPACT_ATOMS: atom_id res chain seq x y z
N MET A 1 29.60 -65.94 -29.61
CA MET A 1 28.56 -65.77 -30.65
C MET A 1 27.21 -65.59 -29.97
N ARG A 2 26.46 -64.55 -30.38
CA ARG A 2 25.00 -64.33 -30.20
C ARG A 2 24.54 -64.08 -28.75
N GLN A 3 24.34 -62.83 -28.31
CA GLN A 3 23.22 -61.90 -28.57
C GLN A 3 21.81 -62.45 -28.25
N LEU A 4 21.00 -61.53 -27.68
CA LEU A 4 19.53 -61.49 -27.53
C LEU A 4 19.02 -61.90 -26.14
N ALA A 5 18.12 -61.17 -25.49
CA ALA A 5 17.50 -59.88 -25.76
C ALA A 5 16.85 -59.41 -24.44
N ALA A 6 17.07 -58.14 -24.07
CA ALA A 6 16.29 -57.51 -23.01
C ALA A 6 14.90 -57.18 -23.60
N LEU A 7 13.87 -57.91 -23.16
CA LEU A 7 12.49 -57.63 -23.51
C LEU A 7 11.95 -56.59 -22.53
N ALA A 8 11.90 -55.33 -22.96
CA ALA A 8 11.20 -54.27 -22.25
C ALA A 8 9.70 -54.38 -22.55
N LEU A 9 8.92 -54.82 -21.56
CA LEU A 9 7.46 -54.83 -21.64
C LEU A 9 6.95 -53.43 -21.29
N ALA A 10 6.46 -52.70 -22.30
CA ALA A 10 5.74 -51.45 -22.12
C ALA A 10 4.34 -51.75 -21.57
N ALA A 11 4.06 -51.29 -20.35
CA ALA A 11 2.71 -51.19 -19.83
C ALA A 11 2.33 -49.71 -19.78
N ALA A 12 1.41 -49.32 -20.66
CA ALA A 12 0.74 -48.03 -20.65
C ALA A 12 -0.07 -47.89 -19.35
N GLY A 13 0.28 -46.90 -18.53
CA GLY A 13 -0.45 -46.51 -17.32
C GLY A 13 -0.74 -45.02 -17.36
N CYS A 14 -2.02 -44.66 -17.24
CA CYS A 14 -2.56 -43.31 -17.24
C CYS A 14 -1.71 -42.30 -16.45
N LEU A 15 -1.50 -41.12 -17.04
CA LEU A 15 -1.13 -39.89 -16.33
C LEU A 15 -2.27 -39.52 -15.37
N ALA A 16 -2.19 -40.00 -14.12
CA ALA A 16 -2.96 -39.46 -13.02
C ALA A 16 -2.26 -38.19 -12.54
N ALA A 17 -2.90 -37.04 -12.75
CA ALA A 17 -2.50 -35.78 -12.13
C ALA A 17 -2.48 -35.95 -10.61
N VAL A 18 -1.30 -35.91 -10.01
CA VAL A 18 -1.13 -35.85 -8.55
C VAL A 18 -1.75 -34.53 -8.08
N PRO A 19 -2.76 -34.53 -7.19
CA PRO A 19 -3.22 -33.29 -6.59
C PRO A 19 -2.10 -32.73 -5.72
N ALA A 20 -1.67 -31.51 -6.03
CA ALA A 20 -0.76 -30.73 -5.18
C ALA A 20 -1.32 -30.70 -3.74
N PRO A 21 -0.46 -30.81 -2.71
CA PRO A 21 -0.91 -30.69 -1.34
C PRO A 21 -1.61 -29.34 -1.16
N ALA A 22 -2.85 -29.38 -0.67
CA ALA A 22 -3.64 -28.21 -0.36
C ALA A 22 -2.79 -27.25 0.48
N ALA A 23 -2.58 -26.04 -0.04
CA ALA A 23 -1.91 -24.97 0.69
C ALA A 23 -2.64 -24.81 2.02
N ALA A 24 -1.96 -25.19 3.11
CA ALA A 24 -2.46 -24.98 4.46
C ALA A 24 -2.83 -23.50 4.58
N ALA A 25 -4.13 -23.24 4.76
CA ALA A 25 -4.63 -21.91 5.05
C ALA A 25 -3.89 -21.43 6.31
N ALA A 26 -3.00 -20.46 6.13
CA ALA A 26 -2.34 -19.80 7.24
C ALA A 26 -3.42 -19.14 8.09
N THR A 27 -3.74 -19.76 9.23
CA THR A 27 -4.51 -19.12 10.29
C THR A 27 -3.80 -17.81 10.63
N PRO A 28 -4.40 -16.63 10.43
CA PRO A 28 -3.76 -15.40 10.86
C PRO A 28 -3.68 -15.45 12.39
N GLY A 29 -2.48 -15.62 12.92
CA GLY A 29 -2.22 -15.40 14.33
C GLY A 29 -2.65 -13.98 14.67
N ALA A 30 -3.60 -13.84 15.58
CA ALA A 30 -4.05 -12.57 16.13
C ALA A 30 -2.93 -11.95 16.98
N GLY A 31 -1.90 -11.42 16.32
CA GLY A 31 -0.92 -10.55 16.91
C GLY A 31 -1.45 -9.12 16.88
N THR A 32 -1.56 -8.50 18.05
CA THR A 32 -1.88 -7.08 18.25
C THR A 32 -0.71 -6.22 17.76
N GLY A 33 -0.45 -6.21 16.45
CA GLY A 33 0.53 -5.35 15.80
C GLY A 33 -0.17 -4.07 15.34
N VAL A 34 0.36 -2.90 15.71
CA VAL A 34 -0.10 -1.61 15.18
C VAL A 34 0.18 -1.59 13.67
N LEU A 35 -0.82 -1.88 12.85
CA LEU A 35 -0.70 -1.82 11.39
C LEU A 35 -0.81 -0.36 10.93
N GLY A 36 0.24 0.40 11.20
CA GLY A 36 0.32 1.82 10.88
C GLY A 36 0.42 2.08 9.37
N SER A 37 0.08 3.30 8.97
CA SER A 37 0.40 3.86 7.65
C SER A 37 1.51 4.89 7.76
N ARG A 38 2.27 5.08 6.68
CA ARG A 38 3.29 6.13 6.58
C ARG A 38 3.02 6.98 5.35
N THR A 39 3.16 8.29 5.52
CA THR A 39 3.09 9.25 4.43
C THR A 39 4.42 9.96 4.27
N GLY A 40 4.86 10.10 3.03
CA GLY A 40 5.98 10.96 2.63
C GLY A 40 5.43 12.10 1.78
N ILE A 41 5.89 13.31 2.04
CA ILE A 41 5.54 14.49 1.24
C ILE A 41 6.83 15.09 0.66
N ALA A 42 6.79 15.43 -0.62
CA ALA A 42 7.81 16.22 -1.29
C ALA A 42 7.13 17.46 -1.86
N ALA A 43 7.71 18.63 -1.60
CA ALA A 43 7.22 19.88 -2.14
C ALA A 43 8.37 20.69 -2.74
N SER A 44 8.13 21.30 -3.88
CA SER A 44 9.06 22.23 -4.52
C SER A 44 8.33 23.55 -4.81
N ARG A 45 9.09 24.64 -4.85
CA ARG A 45 8.56 25.99 -5.13
C ARG A 45 9.35 26.62 -6.27
N ALA A 46 8.62 27.17 -7.23
CA ALA A 46 9.14 28.02 -8.30
C ALA A 46 8.31 29.31 -8.33
N GLY A 47 8.89 30.41 -7.85
CA GLY A 47 8.16 31.66 -7.65
C GLY A 47 6.95 31.49 -6.72
N THR A 48 5.77 31.87 -7.21
CA THR A 48 4.50 31.68 -6.48
C THR A 48 3.91 30.29 -6.63
N THR A 49 4.44 29.45 -7.52
CA THR A 49 3.91 28.11 -7.77
C THR A 49 4.58 27.10 -6.84
N VAL A 50 3.77 26.34 -6.10
CA VAL A 50 4.24 25.24 -5.25
C VAL A 50 3.67 23.94 -5.80
N THR A 51 4.56 22.98 -6.08
CA THR A 51 4.21 21.64 -6.53
C THR A 51 4.40 20.67 -5.40
N VAL A 52 3.40 19.83 -5.14
CA VAL A 52 3.42 18.82 -4.09
C VAL A 52 3.21 17.46 -4.71
N ALA A 53 4.02 16.50 -4.27
CA ALA A 53 3.85 15.07 -4.52
C ALA A 53 4.03 14.31 -3.20
N GLY A 54 3.76 13.02 -3.21
CA GLY A 54 3.96 12.20 -2.02
C GLY A 54 3.82 10.71 -2.27
N THR A 55 4.03 9.96 -1.22
CA THR A 55 3.93 8.50 -1.21
C THR A 55 3.19 8.05 0.04
N VAL A 56 2.36 7.03 -0.09
CA VAL A 56 1.64 6.41 1.02
C VAL A 56 1.94 4.92 1.03
N THR A 57 2.32 4.44 2.21
CA THR A 57 2.58 3.01 2.45
C THR A 57 1.80 2.53 3.65
N ARG A 58 1.45 1.24 3.65
CA ARG A 58 0.84 0.54 4.78
C ARG A 58 1.71 -0.61 5.21
N TYR A 59 1.73 -0.93 6.49
CA TYR A 59 2.42 -2.12 6.96
C TYR A 59 1.65 -3.37 6.51
N ALA A 60 2.35 -4.33 5.88
CA ALA A 60 1.79 -5.61 5.47
C ALA A 60 2.39 -6.72 6.34
N PRO A 61 1.62 -7.31 7.29
CA PRO A 61 2.11 -8.34 8.19
C PRO A 61 2.71 -9.54 7.45
N ALA A 62 2.02 -10.01 6.40
CA ALA A 62 2.45 -11.14 5.58
C ALA A 62 3.81 -10.92 4.90
N ALA A 63 4.19 -9.66 4.66
CA ALA A 63 5.48 -9.31 4.06
C ALA A 63 6.50 -8.79 5.08
N GLY A 64 6.12 -8.63 6.36
CA GLY A 64 6.96 -8.07 7.42
C GLY A 64 7.47 -6.64 7.15
N ARG A 65 6.85 -5.90 6.22
CA ARG A 65 7.35 -4.60 5.73
C ARG A 65 6.25 -3.65 5.32
N TYR A 66 6.61 -2.38 5.14
CA TYR A 66 5.73 -1.39 4.52
C TYR A 66 5.69 -1.60 3.01
N VAL A 67 4.47 -1.60 2.46
CA VAL A 67 4.22 -1.74 1.02
C VAL A 67 3.40 -0.56 0.52
N ALA A 68 3.50 -0.29 -0.79
CA ALA A 68 2.69 0.72 -1.46
C ALA A 68 1.20 0.53 -1.15
N TRP A 69 0.52 1.61 -0.79
CA TRP A 69 -0.91 1.59 -0.53
C TRP A 69 -1.67 2.22 -1.67
N SER A 70 -2.15 1.38 -2.59
CA SER A 70 -2.86 1.80 -3.80
C SER A 70 -4.33 2.14 -3.56
N GLY A 71 -4.86 3.10 -4.31
CA GLY A 71 -6.29 3.45 -4.32
C GLY A 71 -6.80 4.09 -3.02
N VAL A 72 -5.92 4.38 -2.05
CA VAL A 72 -6.31 5.01 -0.80
C VAL A 72 -6.58 6.50 -1.01
N GLY A 73 -7.60 7.02 -0.35
CA GLY A 73 -7.91 8.44 -0.36
C GLY A 73 -6.90 9.23 0.46
N VAL A 74 -6.40 10.33 -0.09
CA VAL A 74 -5.46 11.24 0.55
C VAL A 74 -5.98 12.67 0.40
N THR A 75 -5.99 13.41 1.50
CA THR A 75 -6.31 14.84 1.51
C THR A 75 -5.03 15.65 1.63
N ILE A 76 -4.87 16.62 0.75
CA ILE A 76 -3.79 17.59 0.80
C ILE A 76 -4.30 18.79 1.60
N LEU A 77 -3.64 19.06 2.71
CA LEU A 77 -3.99 20.11 3.65
C LEU A 77 -3.00 21.27 3.53
N THR A 78 -3.51 22.47 3.72
CA THR A 78 -2.72 23.70 3.74
C THR A 78 -3.06 24.56 4.96
N ARG A 79 -2.10 25.34 5.45
CA ARG A 79 -2.34 26.43 6.40
C ARG A 79 -1.36 27.58 6.15
N SER A 80 -1.84 28.81 6.34
CA SER A 80 -1.08 30.03 6.03
C SER A 80 -0.03 30.41 7.09
N ARG A 81 -0.19 29.93 8.32
CA ARG A 81 0.72 30.17 9.46
C ARG A 81 0.71 28.98 10.41
N PRO A 82 1.74 28.77 11.25
CA PRO A 82 1.84 27.58 12.12
C PRO A 82 0.64 27.38 13.05
N THR A 83 0.00 28.46 13.49
CA THR A 83 -1.13 28.44 14.41
C THR A 83 -2.49 28.45 13.71
N ALA A 84 -2.54 28.62 12.38
CA ALA A 84 -3.80 28.59 11.65
C ALA A 84 -4.33 27.15 11.55
N PRO A 85 -5.66 26.98 11.52
CA PRO A 85 -6.27 25.68 11.29
C PRO A 85 -5.89 25.15 9.90
N TRP A 86 -5.74 23.84 9.80
CA TRP A 86 -5.55 23.16 8.53
C TRP A 86 -6.81 23.23 7.69
N ARG A 87 -6.65 23.45 6.38
CA ARG A 87 -7.74 23.49 5.41
C ARG A 87 -7.48 22.47 4.31
N ALA A 88 -8.51 21.73 3.93
CA ALA A 88 -8.47 20.85 2.78
C ALA A 88 -8.36 21.67 1.50
N LEU A 89 -7.33 21.38 0.72
CA LEU A 89 -7.07 22.04 -0.54
C LEU A 89 -7.43 21.13 -1.72
N THR A 90 -7.17 19.83 -1.61
CA THR A 90 -7.75 18.85 -2.54
C THR A 90 -7.77 17.45 -1.94
N ARG A 91 -8.51 16.55 -2.58
CA ARG A 91 -8.56 15.13 -2.28
C ARG A 91 -8.20 14.35 -3.54
N VAL A 92 -7.33 13.38 -3.39
CA VAL A 92 -6.85 12.53 -4.48
C VAL A 92 -6.78 11.08 -4.02
N ARG A 93 -6.63 10.16 -4.97
CA ARG A 93 -6.29 8.77 -4.68
C ARG A 93 -4.86 8.47 -5.08
N THR A 94 -4.24 7.54 -4.37
CA THR A 94 -2.93 7.03 -4.76
C THR A 94 -3.01 6.13 -5.98
N ASP A 95 -1.96 6.12 -6.78
CA ASP A 95 -1.78 5.19 -7.89
C ASP A 95 -1.42 3.76 -7.41
N ALA A 96 -1.19 2.84 -8.35
CA ALA A 96 -0.79 1.46 -8.06
C ALA A 96 0.53 1.36 -7.27
N ALA A 97 1.41 2.36 -7.38
CA ALA A 97 2.68 2.44 -6.66
C ALA A 97 2.55 3.19 -5.32
N GLY A 98 1.33 3.54 -4.89
CA GLY A 98 1.09 4.28 -3.66
C GLY A 98 1.50 5.75 -3.74
N ARG A 99 1.70 6.30 -4.94
CA ARG A 99 2.10 7.70 -5.13
C ARG A 99 0.89 8.60 -5.18
N VAL A 100 1.02 9.75 -4.54
CA VAL A 100 0.07 10.86 -4.63
C VAL A 100 0.41 11.65 -5.89
N PRO A 101 -0.54 11.83 -6.82
CA PRO A 101 -0.27 12.53 -8.07
C PRO A 101 0.22 13.96 -7.78
N ALA A 102 1.23 14.39 -8.53
CA ALA A 102 1.79 15.73 -8.38
C ALA A 102 0.72 16.78 -8.71
N ARG A 103 0.62 17.80 -7.87
CA ARG A 103 -0.33 18.90 -8.01
C ARG A 103 0.34 20.22 -7.66
N SER A 104 -0.06 21.27 -8.36
CA SER A 104 0.52 22.60 -8.19
C SER A 104 -0.54 23.63 -7.84
N TRP A 105 -0.18 24.57 -6.97
CA TRP A 105 -1.02 25.70 -6.60
C TRP A 105 -0.20 26.98 -6.50
N HIS A 106 -0.87 28.11 -6.68
CA HIS A 106 -0.26 29.42 -6.49
C HIS A 106 -0.44 29.89 -5.04
N PHE A 107 0.67 30.19 -4.39
CA PHE A 107 0.73 30.81 -3.07
C PHE A 107 1.64 32.04 -3.13
N SER A 108 1.03 33.21 -2.94
CA SER A 108 1.74 34.49 -2.84
C SER A 108 2.52 34.68 -1.54
N ARG A 109 2.31 33.80 -0.56
CA ARG A 109 2.99 33.82 0.75
C ARG A 109 3.51 32.43 1.11
N THR A 110 4.33 32.37 2.15
CA THR A 110 4.71 31.11 2.79
C THR A 110 3.46 30.36 3.23
N THR A 111 3.45 29.05 2.99
CA THR A 111 2.36 28.16 3.37
C THR A 111 2.94 26.86 3.90
N TYR A 112 2.19 26.18 4.75
CA TYR A 112 2.54 24.86 5.27
C TYR A 112 1.63 23.84 4.60
N LEU A 113 2.21 22.71 4.21
CA LEU A 113 1.51 21.66 3.48
C LEU A 113 1.68 20.32 4.20
N ARG A 114 0.63 19.51 4.17
CA ARG A 114 0.62 18.16 4.75
C ARG A 114 -0.26 17.23 3.92
N LEU A 115 0.08 15.95 3.94
CA LEU A 115 -0.76 14.87 3.45
C LEU A 115 -1.44 14.16 4.63
N GLU A 116 -2.72 13.88 4.48
CA GLU A 116 -3.49 13.09 5.44
C GLU A 116 -4.21 11.95 4.72
N VAL A 117 -3.96 10.72 5.16
CA VAL A 117 -4.67 9.55 4.64
C VAL A 117 -6.08 9.56 5.21
N LEU A 118 -7.07 9.41 4.34
CA LEU A 118 -8.45 9.31 4.79
C LEU A 118 -8.66 7.97 5.47
N PRO A 119 -9.50 7.94 6.52
CA PRO A 119 -9.94 6.68 7.08
C PRO A 119 -10.56 5.86 5.96
N THR A 120 -10.02 4.67 5.76
CA THR A 120 -10.62 3.64 4.94
C THR A 120 -11.13 2.60 5.90
N ASP A 121 -12.29 2.00 5.62
CA ASP A 121 -12.97 1.02 6.50
C ASP A 121 -12.19 -0.30 6.66
N GLY A 122 -10.91 -0.31 6.29
CA GLY A 122 -9.98 -1.43 6.41
C GLY A 122 -8.61 -1.03 6.96
N VAL A 123 -8.47 0.11 7.64
CA VAL A 123 -7.32 0.34 8.53
C VAL A 123 -7.52 -0.55 9.75
N TRP A 124 -6.91 -1.72 9.73
CA TRP A 124 -6.79 -2.57 10.90
C TRP A 124 -6.14 -1.74 12.03
N GLY A 125 -6.96 -1.30 12.98
CA GLY A 125 -6.51 -0.47 14.09
C GLY A 125 -7.11 0.94 14.21
N SER A 126 -8.10 1.36 13.41
CA SER A 126 -8.99 2.43 13.90
C SER A 126 -9.94 1.84 14.94
N ALA A 127 -9.40 1.51 16.12
CA ALA A 127 -10.24 1.50 17.31
C ALA A 127 -10.81 2.91 17.40
N ALA A 128 -12.11 3.04 17.13
CA ALA A 128 -12.86 4.18 17.62
C ALA A 128 -12.47 4.32 19.09
N ALA A 129 -11.81 5.41 19.46
CA ALA A 129 -11.60 5.73 20.86
C ALA A 129 -13.00 5.96 21.43
N ARG A 130 -13.63 4.87 21.88
CA ARG A 130 -14.83 4.90 22.70
C ARG A 130 -14.36 5.55 23.98
N ARG A 131 -14.61 6.87 24.09
CA ARG A 131 -14.54 7.55 25.38
C ARG A 131 -15.51 6.80 26.29
N VAL A 132 -14.95 6.07 27.25
CA VAL A 132 -15.66 5.66 28.46
C VAL A 132 -15.48 6.80 29.45
#